data_AF-A0AAD9T8R3-F1
#
_entry.id   AF-A0AAD9T8R3-F1
#
_cell.length_a   1.000
_cell.length_b   1.000
_cell.length_c   1.000
_cell.angle_alpha   90.00
_cell.angle_beta   90.00
_cell.angle_gamma   90.00
#
_symmetry.space_group_name_H-M   'P 1'
#
loop_
_entity.id
_entity.type
_entity.pdbx_description
1 polymer ?
#
loop_
_entity_poly.entity_id
_entity_poly.type
_entity_poly.pdbx_seq_one_letter_code
_entity_poly.pdbx_strand_id
1 'polypeptide(L)'
;MDLKKLFGHSNEFIKYLWQKEKPSKNTIAGDSAALMKETQLLTSCGYENGTKWGQEVGFMYNSVVEDYFTSFTLHCKGWTSVFYTPSKPQFLGTATTNLNDMLIQGMRWYSGLSRVGISRFCPLIYGSLRMPILQSMCYAELSLLPLHCLPICCFATIPQICLVNGISIYPEVDDDEQSKRYEMGIFDFQTSIMFLAPMVTLVILNMASFFGGVARVLTLGGFDKLFMQIALSLFVLVMSYPVIEAMVLRTDKGRIPRSVTILSAFLSLVLLLLGSSFLM
;
A
#
# COMPACT_ATOMS: atom_id res chain seq x y z
N MET A 1 15.16 21.97 23.09
CA MET A 1 14.99 22.19 21.64
C MET A 1 15.11 23.70 21.41
N ASP A 2 15.93 24.15 20.47
CA ASP A 2 16.11 25.59 20.21
C ASP A 2 14.93 26.12 19.38
N LEU A 3 13.98 26.79 20.03
CA LEU A 3 12.75 27.30 19.41
C LEU A 3 13.03 28.35 18.33
N LYS A 4 14.12 29.11 18.46
CA LYS A 4 14.48 30.12 17.46
C LYS A 4 14.97 29.48 16.18
N LYS A 5 15.68 28.35 16.29
CA LYS A 5 16.06 27.54 15.13
C LYS A 5 14.85 26.96 14.40
N LEU A 6 13.77 26.66 15.11
CA LEU A 6 12.54 26.12 14.51
C LEU A 6 11.66 27.20 13.88
N PHE A 7 11.30 28.21 14.67
CA PHE A 7 10.24 29.16 14.37
C PHE A 7 10.74 30.54 13.93
N GLY A 8 12.05 30.79 14.00
CA GLY A 8 12.67 32.08 13.67
C GLY A 8 13.00 32.93 14.90
N HIS A 9 13.60 34.09 14.66
CA HIS A 9 14.20 34.92 15.71
C HIS A 9 13.19 35.77 16.50
N SER A 10 11.91 35.81 16.09
CA SER A 10 10.89 36.58 16.81
C SER A 10 10.53 35.95 18.16
N ASN A 11 10.83 36.68 19.23
CA ASN A 11 10.44 36.30 20.59
C ASN A 11 8.92 36.42 20.78
N GLU A 12 8.27 37.42 20.15
CA GLU A 12 6.83 37.65 20.31
C GLU A 12 6.03 36.56 19.60
N PHE A 13 6.43 36.14 18.40
CA PHE A 13 5.81 35.02 17.71
C PHE A 13 5.97 33.71 18.49
N ILE A 14 7.17 33.43 19.00
CA ILE A 14 7.40 32.24 19.85
C ILE A 14 6.54 32.31 21.10
N LYS A 15 6.49 33.47 21.78
CA LYS A 15 5.65 33.65 22.97
C LYS A 15 4.18 33.40 22.66
N TYR A 16 3.69 33.88 21.51
CA TYR A 16 2.32 33.68 21.06
C TYR A 16 1.98 32.21 20.81
N LEU A 17 2.89 31.43 20.19
CA LEU A 17 2.68 29.99 19.95
C LEU A 17 2.48 29.17 21.23
N TRP A 18 3.01 29.63 22.35
CA TRP A 18 2.98 28.93 23.64
C TRP A 18 1.91 29.44 24.60
N GLN A 19 1.14 30.46 24.22
CA GLN A 19 0.01 30.92 25.01
C GLN A 19 -1.18 29.95 24.86
N LYS A 20 -1.64 29.38 25.98
CA LYS A 20 -2.82 28.51 26.03
C LYS A 20 -4.13 29.27 25.78
N GLU A 21 -4.20 30.52 26.20
CA GLU A 21 -5.35 31.40 25.98
C GLU A 21 -4.98 32.47 24.96
N LYS A 22 -5.79 32.61 23.91
CA LYS A 22 -5.60 33.66 22.91
C LYS A 22 -5.96 35.02 23.53
N PRO A 23 -5.14 36.06 23.37
CA PRO A 23 -5.45 37.38 23.91
C PRO A 23 -6.75 37.95 23.33
N SER A 24 -7.50 38.69 24.15
CA SER A 24 -8.76 39.33 23.73
C SER A 24 -8.51 40.38 22.63
N LYS A 25 -9.47 40.57 21.71
CA LYS A 25 -9.39 41.58 20.63
C LYS A 25 -9.09 43.00 21.16
N ASN A 26 -9.54 43.33 22.37
CA ASN A 26 -9.34 44.65 22.98
C ASN A 26 -7.88 44.89 23.43
N THR A 27 -7.14 43.82 23.75
CA THR A 27 -5.72 43.89 24.12
C THR A 27 -4.82 44.14 22.90
N ILE A 28 -5.25 43.69 21.72
CA ILE A 28 -4.53 43.83 20.45
C ILE A 28 -4.68 45.25 19.87
N ALA A 29 -5.80 45.92 20.14
CA ALA A 29 -6.08 47.27 19.63
C ALA A 29 -5.20 48.37 20.25
N GLY A 30 -4.65 48.16 21.46
CA GLY A 30 -3.81 49.14 22.16
C GLY A 30 -2.39 49.30 21.61
N ASP A 31 -1.91 48.35 20.79
CA ASP A 31 -0.52 48.32 20.31
C ASP A 31 -0.42 48.00 18.80
N SER A 32 -1.26 48.68 18.02
CA SER A 32 -1.32 48.49 16.56
C SER A 32 0.01 48.74 15.85
N ALA A 33 0.86 49.62 16.38
CA ALA A 33 2.14 49.97 15.78
C ALA A 33 3.21 48.89 16.01
N ALA A 34 3.28 48.29 17.21
CA ALA A 34 4.19 47.18 17.45
C ALA A 34 3.75 45.92 16.69
N LEU A 35 2.43 45.65 16.63
CA LEU A 35 1.90 44.53 15.84
C LEU A 35 2.24 44.68 14.35
N MET A 36 2.17 45.90 13.81
CA MET A 36 2.54 46.17 12.42
C MET A 36 4.04 45.90 12.17
N LYS A 37 4.92 46.37 13.06
CA LYS A 37 6.37 46.11 12.97
C LYS A 37 6.69 44.62 13.09
N GLU A 38 6.01 43.92 14.00
CA GLU A 38 6.15 42.49 14.17
C GLU A 38 5.69 41.74 12.91
N THR A 39 4.55 42.13 12.34
CA THR A 39 4.06 41.56 11.07
C THR A 39 5.06 41.76 9.95
N GLN A 40 5.61 42.98 9.80
CA GLN A 40 6.63 43.29 8.80
C GLN A 40 7.89 42.42 8.95
N LEU A 41 8.31 42.15 10.19
CA LEU A 41 9.42 41.24 10.47
C LEU A 41 9.10 39.81 10.04
N LEU A 42 7.94 39.27 10.45
CA LEU A 42 7.51 37.91 10.15
C LEU A 42 7.30 37.66 8.65
N THR A 43 6.86 38.67 7.89
CA THR A 43 6.67 38.59 6.44
C THR A 43 7.92 38.97 5.63
N SER A 44 9.03 39.28 6.30
CA SER A 44 10.26 39.65 5.59
C SER A 44 10.83 38.44 4.82
N CYS A 45 11.40 38.68 3.64
CA CYS A 45 11.95 37.61 2.79
C CYS A 45 13.09 36.81 3.46
N GLY A 46 13.76 37.41 4.45
CA GLY A 46 14.85 36.79 5.19
C GLY A 46 14.42 36.10 6.49
N TYR A 47 13.13 36.11 6.84
CA TYR A 47 12.67 35.61 8.14
C TYR A 47 12.99 34.13 8.34
N GLU A 48 12.86 33.33 7.28
CA GLU A 48 13.06 31.88 7.32
C GLU A 48 14.54 31.47 7.21
N ASN A 49 15.46 32.41 6.96
CA ASN A 49 16.87 32.10 6.77
C ASN A 49 17.48 31.47 8.03
N GLY A 50 18.10 30.30 7.86
CA GLY A 50 18.72 29.55 8.97
C GLY A 50 17.72 28.86 9.90
N THR A 51 16.42 28.90 9.59
CA THR A 51 15.37 28.25 10.37
C THR A 51 15.00 26.86 9.82
N LYS A 52 14.02 26.20 10.44
CA LYS A 52 13.45 24.90 9.99
C LYS A 52 12.09 25.02 9.31
N TRP A 53 11.66 26.23 8.98
CA TRP A 53 10.52 26.44 8.08
C TRP A 53 10.75 25.72 6.75
N GLY A 54 9.72 25.08 6.23
CA GLY A 54 9.83 24.29 5.00
C GLY A 54 10.46 22.91 5.15
N GLN A 55 11.09 22.62 6.28
CA GLN A 55 11.79 21.35 6.52
C GLN A 55 11.12 20.51 7.61
N GLU A 56 10.74 21.16 8.71
CA GLU A 56 10.11 20.50 9.86
C GLU A 56 8.83 21.21 10.32
N VAL A 57 8.70 22.50 9.99
CA VAL A 57 7.61 23.40 10.36
C VAL A 57 6.94 23.95 9.10
N GLY A 58 5.62 24.06 9.10
CA GLY A 58 4.83 24.59 7.99
C GLY A 58 4.64 23.59 6.85
N PHE A 59 4.40 24.10 5.64
CA PHE A 59 4.37 23.29 4.42
C PHE A 59 5.77 22.81 4.06
N MET A 60 5.91 21.56 3.66
CA MET A 60 7.21 20.98 3.32
C MET A 60 7.66 21.43 1.92
N TYR A 61 8.83 22.05 1.86
CA TYR A 61 9.39 22.61 0.62
C TYR A 61 10.01 21.54 -0.27
N ASN A 62 10.43 21.94 -1.48
CA ASN A 62 11.13 21.13 -2.47
C ASN A 62 10.32 19.95 -3.04
N SER A 63 8.99 20.01 -2.95
CA SER A 63 8.07 19.11 -3.65
C SER A 63 7.14 19.93 -4.54
N VAL A 64 6.82 19.42 -5.73
CA VAL A 64 5.76 19.98 -6.59
C VAL A 64 4.36 19.60 -6.05
N VAL A 65 4.33 18.61 -5.17
CA VAL A 65 3.16 18.09 -4.44
C VAL A 65 3.41 18.27 -2.94
N GLU A 66 3.56 19.53 -2.51
CA GLU A 66 3.83 19.88 -1.11
C GLU A 66 2.67 19.52 -0.19
N ASP A 67 1.44 19.54 -0.70
CA ASP A 67 0.22 19.11 -0.02
C ASP A 67 0.30 17.63 0.43
N TYR A 68 0.62 16.75 -0.52
CA TYR A 68 0.88 15.33 -0.30
C TYR A 68 2.06 15.13 0.65
N PHE A 69 3.18 15.81 0.39
CA PHE A 69 4.42 15.60 1.12
C PHE A 69 4.35 16.11 2.57
N THR A 70 3.63 17.20 2.80
CA THR A 70 3.35 17.73 4.14
C THR A 70 2.46 16.75 4.92
N SER A 71 1.38 16.27 4.30
CA SER A 71 0.47 15.30 4.93
C SER A 71 1.20 14.00 5.28
N PHE A 72 2.01 13.48 4.37
CA PHE A 72 2.87 12.32 4.60
C PHE A 72 3.80 12.52 5.79
N THR A 73 4.48 13.68 5.86
CA THR A 73 5.39 14.02 6.95
C THR A 73 4.67 14.15 8.29
N LEU A 74 3.46 14.72 8.31
CA LEU A 74 2.64 14.81 9.52
C LEU A 74 2.21 13.43 10.01
N HIS A 75 1.74 12.56 9.12
CA HIS A 75 1.39 11.18 9.49
C HIS A 75 2.59 10.37 9.99
N CYS A 76 3.78 10.54 9.39
CA CYS A 76 5.04 9.99 9.91
C CYS A 76 5.41 10.49 11.31
N LYS A 77 4.86 11.63 11.75
CA LYS A 77 5.03 12.19 13.09
C LYS A 77 3.92 11.75 14.06
N GLY A 78 3.04 10.83 13.65
CA GLY A 78 1.98 10.27 14.48
C GLY A 78 0.66 11.05 14.47
N TRP A 79 0.51 12.05 13.60
CA TRP A 79 -0.78 12.73 13.42
C TRP A 79 -1.80 11.79 12.76
N THR A 80 -3.07 11.99 13.08
CA THR A 80 -4.20 11.31 12.45
C THR A 80 -5.05 12.32 11.70
N SER A 81 -5.55 11.92 10.53
CA SER A 81 -6.49 12.70 9.74
C SER A 81 -7.89 12.09 9.81
N VAL A 82 -8.90 12.91 9.56
CA VAL A 82 -10.29 12.49 9.49
C VAL A 82 -10.84 12.89 8.13
N PHE A 83 -11.40 11.92 7.41
CA PHE A 83 -12.16 12.18 6.20
C PHE A 83 -13.65 12.18 6.55
N TYR A 84 -14.35 13.26 6.23
CA TYR A 84 -15.77 13.42 6.54
C TYR A 84 -16.55 13.74 5.26
N THR A 85 -17.60 12.95 4.99
CA THR A 85 -18.45 13.08 3.80
C THR A 85 -19.88 13.45 4.21
N PRO A 86 -20.21 14.76 4.29
CA PRO A 86 -21.57 15.20 4.55
C PRO A 86 -22.48 14.95 3.34
N SER A 87 -23.80 14.90 3.55
CA SER A 87 -24.79 14.68 2.48
C SER A 87 -24.84 15.80 1.45
N LYS A 88 -24.45 17.02 1.83
CA LYS A 88 -24.33 18.18 0.93
C LYS A 88 -22.86 18.56 0.77
N PRO A 89 -22.35 18.73 -0.46
CA PRO A 89 -20.98 19.22 -0.69
C PRO A 89 -20.78 20.57 -0.01
N GLN A 90 -19.79 20.67 0.88
CA GLN A 90 -19.45 21.92 1.58
C GLN A 90 -18.44 22.77 0.80
N PHE A 91 -17.67 22.13 -0.06
CA PHE A 91 -16.69 22.78 -0.93
C PHE A 91 -16.98 22.37 -2.37
N LEU A 92 -17.15 23.37 -3.23
CA LEU A 92 -17.34 23.20 -4.67
C LEU A 92 -16.25 23.98 -5.40
N GLY A 93 -15.59 23.32 -6.35
CA GLY A 93 -14.57 23.91 -7.20
C GLY A 93 -14.92 23.73 -8.67
N THR A 94 -14.24 24.47 -9.54
CA THR A 94 -14.33 24.32 -10.99
C THR A 94 -13.26 23.35 -11.48
N ALA A 95 -13.65 22.31 -12.22
CA ALA A 95 -12.70 21.40 -12.86
C ALA A 95 -12.17 21.98 -14.18
N THR A 96 -11.01 21.50 -14.64
CA THR A 96 -10.48 21.83 -15.97
C THR A 96 -11.43 21.32 -17.04
N THR A 97 -11.75 22.17 -18.01
CA THR A 97 -12.71 21.86 -19.09
C THR A 97 -12.04 21.46 -20.42
N ASN A 98 -10.71 21.57 -20.51
CA ASN A 98 -9.95 21.20 -21.70
C ASN A 98 -8.81 20.23 -21.37
N LEU A 99 -8.36 19.51 -22.40
CA LEU A 99 -7.36 18.47 -22.28
C LEU A 99 -5.97 19.01 -21.91
N ASN A 100 -5.57 20.17 -22.46
CA ASN A 100 -4.24 20.73 -22.22
C ASN A 100 -4.02 21.05 -20.74
N ASP A 101 -4.99 21.70 -20.10
CA ASP A 101 -4.92 22.05 -18.68
C ASP A 101 -4.91 20.79 -17.80
N MET A 102 -5.73 19.78 -18.16
CA MET A 102 -5.74 18.49 -17.47
C MET A 102 -4.37 17.79 -17.57
N LEU A 103 -3.72 17.82 -18.74
CA LEU A 103 -2.40 17.22 -18.93
C LEU A 103 -1.30 17.96 -18.16
N ILE A 104 -1.32 19.30 -18.15
CA ILE A 104 -0.36 20.10 -17.37
C ILE A 104 -0.53 19.82 -15.87
N GLN A 105 -1.78 19.77 -15.40
CA GLN A 105 -2.09 19.42 -14.01
C GLN A 105 -1.59 18.00 -13.66
N GLY A 106 -1.90 17.02 -14.50
CA GLY A 106 -1.43 15.65 -14.34
C GLY A 106 0.09 15.56 -14.33
N MET A 107 0.78 16.27 -15.22
CA MET A 107 2.24 16.30 -15.28
C MET A 107 2.85 16.82 -13.98
N ARG A 108 2.29 17.88 -13.39
CA ARG A 108 2.74 18.41 -12.09
C ARG A 108 2.58 17.39 -10.97
N TRP A 109 1.42 16.73 -10.90
CA TRP A 109 1.15 15.70 -9.89
C TRP A 109 2.08 14.50 -10.04
N TYR A 110 2.13 13.88 -11.22
CA TYR A 110 2.89 12.67 -11.44
C TYR A 110 4.40 12.91 -11.29
N SER A 111 4.92 14.04 -11.78
CA SER A 111 6.34 14.36 -11.58
C SER A 111 6.70 14.60 -10.10
N GLY A 112 5.83 15.27 -9.34
CA GLY A 112 6.00 15.45 -7.90
C GLY A 112 5.94 14.12 -7.14
N LEU A 113 4.92 13.30 -7.41
CA LEU A 113 4.71 12.00 -6.79
C LEU A 113 5.86 11.03 -7.08
N SER A 114 6.31 10.94 -8.34
CA SER A 114 7.49 10.14 -8.71
C SER A 114 8.74 10.60 -7.97
N ARG A 115 8.97 11.91 -7.86
CA ARG A 115 10.12 12.46 -7.11
C ARG A 115 10.09 12.04 -5.65
N VAL A 116 8.92 12.04 -5.00
CA VAL A 116 8.82 11.53 -3.63
C VAL A 116 9.08 10.02 -3.60
N GLY A 117 8.48 9.26 -4.51
CA GLY A 117 8.60 7.80 -4.60
C GLY A 117 10.04 7.29 -4.75
N ILE A 118 10.90 8.00 -5.51
CA ILE A 118 12.32 7.63 -5.70
C ILE A 118 13.29 8.29 -4.71
N SER A 119 12.80 9.21 -3.88
CA SER A 119 13.63 9.91 -2.90
C SER A 119 13.89 9.08 -1.64
N ARG A 120 14.74 9.60 -0.74
CA ARG A 120 14.88 9.08 0.64
C ARG A 120 13.59 9.07 1.45
N PHE A 121 12.56 9.77 0.99
CA PHE A 121 11.23 9.83 1.61
C PHE A 121 10.23 8.86 0.95
N CYS A 122 10.71 7.88 0.17
CA CYS A 122 9.89 6.83 -0.40
C CYS A 122 8.95 6.21 0.66
N PRO A 123 7.62 6.22 0.46
CA PRO A 123 6.70 5.71 1.47
C PRO A 123 6.98 4.26 1.88
N LEU A 124 7.31 3.38 0.94
CA LEU A 124 7.60 1.96 1.23
C LEU A 124 8.75 1.75 2.22
N ILE A 125 9.71 2.67 2.28
CA ILE A 125 10.90 2.57 3.14
C ILE A 125 10.78 3.53 4.32
N TYR A 126 10.58 4.82 4.05
CA TYR A 126 10.55 5.85 5.08
C TYR A 126 9.26 5.81 5.90
N GLY A 127 8.12 5.60 5.23
CA GLY A 127 6.78 5.58 5.84
C GLY A 127 6.54 4.32 6.66
N SER A 128 6.93 3.15 6.15
CA SER A 128 6.70 1.85 6.83
C SER A 128 7.38 1.75 8.20
N LEU A 129 8.44 2.54 8.43
CA LEU A 129 9.14 2.66 9.71
C LEU A 129 8.49 3.66 10.69
N ARG A 130 7.51 4.45 10.25
CA ARG A 130 7.00 5.64 10.98
C ARG A 130 5.47 5.75 11.06
N MET A 131 4.74 4.94 10.31
CA MET A 131 3.29 4.85 10.34
C MET A 131 2.86 3.39 10.10
N PRO A 132 1.58 3.02 10.34
CA PRO A 132 1.08 1.69 10.03
C PRO A 132 1.38 1.27 8.59
N ILE A 133 1.79 0.02 8.38
CA ILE A 133 2.22 -0.51 7.07
C ILE A 133 1.14 -0.27 6.01
N LEU A 134 -0.13 -0.52 6.33
CA LEU A 134 -1.23 -0.30 5.40
C LEU A 134 -1.35 1.17 4.96
N GLN A 135 -1.26 2.11 5.90
CA GLN A 135 -1.28 3.53 5.59
C GLN A 135 -0.07 3.91 4.72
N SER A 136 1.10 3.36 5.03
CA SER A 136 2.31 3.53 4.22
C SER A 136 2.14 2.99 2.81
N MET A 137 1.41 1.89 2.62
CA MET A 137 1.10 1.34 1.30
C MET A 137 0.15 2.24 0.52
N CYS A 138 -0.85 2.86 1.16
CA CYS A 138 -1.71 3.85 0.49
C CYS A 138 -0.93 5.06 -0.02
N TYR A 139 0.02 5.56 0.77
CA TYR A 139 0.96 6.60 0.33
C TYR A 139 1.84 6.10 -0.83
N ALA A 140 2.37 4.87 -0.71
CA ALA A 140 3.20 4.28 -1.76
C ALA A 140 2.45 4.17 -3.08
N GLU A 141 1.21 3.68 -3.08
CA GLU A 141 0.34 3.56 -4.25
C GLU A 141 0.24 4.89 -4.99
N LEU A 142 -0.07 5.99 -4.28
CA LEU A 142 -0.16 7.30 -4.91
C LEU A 142 1.19 7.78 -5.45
N SER A 143 2.28 7.59 -4.70
CA SER A 143 3.63 8.01 -5.14
C SER A 143 4.17 7.22 -6.34
N LEU A 144 3.78 5.94 -6.46
CA LEU A 144 4.23 5.01 -7.50
C LEU A 144 3.23 4.87 -8.64
N LEU A 145 2.04 5.50 -8.55
CA LEU A 145 1.03 5.57 -9.59
C LEU A 145 1.61 5.88 -11.00
N PRO A 146 2.59 6.80 -11.15
CA PRO A 146 3.19 7.08 -12.45
C PRO A 146 3.86 5.87 -13.12
N LEU A 147 4.32 4.86 -12.36
CA LEU A 147 4.96 3.67 -12.91
C LEU A 147 4.00 2.75 -13.68
N HIS A 148 2.69 2.92 -13.52
CA HIS A 148 1.70 2.20 -14.32
C HIS A 148 1.78 2.53 -15.82
N CYS A 149 2.46 3.60 -16.22
CA CYS A 149 2.70 3.87 -17.63
C CYS A 149 3.51 2.76 -18.31
N LEU A 150 4.42 2.08 -17.58
CA LEU A 150 5.26 1.01 -18.13
C LEU A 150 4.45 -0.21 -18.61
N PRO A 151 3.64 -0.87 -17.76
CA PRO A 151 2.82 -1.99 -18.21
C PRO A 151 1.82 -1.57 -19.28
N ILE A 152 1.24 -0.36 -19.19
CA ILE A 152 0.32 0.15 -20.22
C ILE A 152 1.02 0.26 -21.57
N CYS A 153 2.21 0.84 -21.62
CA CYS A 153 3.01 0.92 -22.85
C CYS A 153 3.36 -0.48 -23.38
N CYS A 154 3.75 -1.42 -22.51
CA CYS A 154 4.00 -2.81 -22.90
C CYS A 154 2.76 -3.44 -23.54
N PHE A 155 1.59 -3.37 -22.90
CA PHE A 155 0.34 -3.91 -23.44
C PHE A 155 -0.12 -3.22 -24.73
N ALA A 156 0.21 -1.93 -24.91
CA ALA A 156 -0.15 -1.18 -26.10
C ALA A 156 0.81 -1.36 -27.28
N THR A 157 1.97 -2.00 -27.09
CA THR A 157 3.01 -2.11 -28.13
C THR A 157 3.43 -3.54 -28.42
N ILE A 158 3.63 -4.37 -27.38
CA ILE A 158 4.10 -5.75 -27.54
C ILE A 158 3.14 -6.55 -28.43
N PRO A 159 1.81 -6.52 -28.23
CA PRO A 159 0.91 -7.29 -29.08
C PRO A 159 0.96 -6.94 -30.56
N GLN A 160 1.07 -5.64 -30.87
CA GLN A 160 1.12 -5.11 -32.23
C GLN A 160 2.46 -5.48 -32.89
N ILE A 161 3.57 -5.38 -32.17
CA ILE A 161 4.89 -5.79 -32.66
C ILE A 161 4.90 -7.30 -32.93
N CYS A 162 4.40 -8.12 -32.01
CA CYS A 162 4.32 -9.56 -32.18
C CYS A 162 3.43 -9.94 -33.39
N LEU A 163 2.28 -9.27 -33.56
CA LEU A 163 1.38 -9.47 -34.70
C LEU A 163 2.08 -9.22 -36.04
N VAL A 164 2.82 -8.11 -36.16
CA VAL A 164 3.54 -7.77 -37.41
C VAL A 164 4.66 -8.77 -37.71
N ASN A 165 5.27 -9.36 -36.68
CA ASN A 165 6.36 -10.32 -36.83
C ASN A 165 5.90 -11.79 -36.89
N GLY A 166 4.59 -12.06 -36.84
CA GLY A 166 4.05 -13.43 -36.81
C GLY A 166 4.44 -14.21 -35.55
N ILE A 167 4.74 -13.52 -34.44
CA ILE A 167 5.10 -14.14 -33.16
C ILE A 167 3.82 -14.35 -32.34
N SER A 168 3.46 -15.60 -32.04
CA SER A 168 2.38 -15.88 -31.09
C SER A 168 2.80 -15.52 -29.67
N ILE A 169 1.98 -14.74 -28.98
CA ILE A 169 2.19 -14.33 -27.58
C ILE A 169 1.58 -15.36 -26.62
N TYR A 170 0.59 -16.10 -27.11
CA TYR A 170 -0.07 -17.16 -26.36
C TYR A 170 0.61 -18.49 -26.69
N PRO A 171 0.75 -19.39 -25.70
CA PRO A 171 1.29 -20.71 -25.96
C PRO A 171 0.40 -21.43 -26.99
N GLU A 172 1.03 -22.03 -27.98
CA GLU A 172 0.35 -22.98 -28.86
C GLU A 172 0.02 -24.24 -28.04
N VAL A 173 -1.24 -24.67 -28.11
CA VAL A 173 -1.66 -25.93 -27.51
C VAL A 173 -1.38 -27.03 -28.53
N ASP A 174 -0.18 -27.57 -28.50
CA ASP A 174 0.27 -28.63 -29.43
C ASP A 174 -0.10 -30.05 -28.93
N ASP A 175 -0.61 -30.16 -27.69
CA ASP A 175 -1.07 -31.41 -27.09
C ASP A 175 -2.61 -31.52 -27.13
N ASP A 176 -3.13 -32.45 -27.93
CA ASP A 176 -4.56 -32.78 -28.02
C ASP A 176 -5.18 -33.06 -26.64
N GLU A 177 -4.42 -33.67 -25.71
CA GLU A 177 -4.92 -33.91 -24.35
C GLU A 177 -5.03 -32.61 -23.55
N GLN A 178 -4.11 -31.66 -23.75
CA GLN A 178 -4.16 -30.33 -23.13
C GLN A 178 -5.32 -29.51 -23.69
N SER A 179 -5.55 -29.58 -25.00
CA SER A 179 -6.66 -28.91 -25.67
C SER A 179 -8.02 -29.41 -25.15
N LYS A 180 -8.21 -30.73 -25.04
CA LYS A 180 -9.41 -31.32 -24.45
C LYS A 180 -9.65 -30.86 -23.01
N ARG A 181 -8.59 -30.77 -22.18
CA ARG A 181 -8.71 -30.24 -20.81
C ARG A 181 -9.21 -28.79 -20.81
N TYR A 182 -8.64 -27.96 -21.68
CA TYR A 182 -9.04 -26.57 -21.84
C TYR A 182 -10.51 -26.44 -22.25
N GLU A 183 -10.97 -27.18 -23.26
CA GLU A 183 -12.37 -27.16 -23.72
C GLU A 183 -13.36 -27.61 -22.65
N MET A 184 -12.96 -28.54 -21.78
CA MET A 184 -13.78 -28.98 -20.63
C MET A 184 -13.72 -28.03 -19.43
N GLY A 185 -12.99 -26.91 -19.52
CA GLY A 185 -12.78 -25.98 -18.40
C GLY A 185 -11.93 -26.54 -17.26
N ILE A 186 -11.17 -27.61 -17.51
CA ILE A 186 -10.31 -28.27 -16.53
C ILE A 186 -8.95 -27.56 -16.52
N PHE A 187 -8.59 -26.97 -15.38
CA PHE A 187 -7.32 -26.26 -15.22
C PHE A 187 -6.11 -27.21 -15.34
N ASP A 188 -5.07 -26.81 -16.07
CA ASP A 188 -3.84 -27.60 -16.21
C ASP A 188 -2.78 -27.16 -15.21
N PHE A 189 -2.30 -28.10 -14.38
CA PHE A 189 -1.26 -27.85 -13.38
C PHE A 189 0.15 -28.24 -13.85
N GLN A 190 0.35 -28.57 -15.13
CA GLN A 190 1.69 -28.75 -15.71
C GLN A 190 2.42 -27.41 -15.85
N THR A 191 3.09 -27.00 -14.77
CA THR A 191 3.95 -25.81 -14.77
C THR A 191 5.20 -26.04 -13.93
N SER A 192 6.08 -25.03 -13.87
CA SER A 192 7.32 -25.09 -13.11
C SER A 192 7.05 -25.31 -11.61
N ILE A 193 7.91 -26.12 -10.99
CA ILE A 193 7.93 -26.38 -9.54
C ILE A 193 8.01 -25.07 -8.75
N MET A 194 8.65 -24.03 -9.31
CA MET A 194 8.76 -22.71 -8.68
C MET A 194 7.41 -22.09 -8.32
N PHE A 195 6.38 -22.30 -9.16
CA PHE A 195 5.05 -21.78 -8.91
C PHE A 195 4.18 -22.77 -8.14
N LEU A 196 4.31 -24.06 -8.43
CA LEU A 196 3.49 -25.10 -7.78
C LEU A 196 3.86 -25.29 -6.30
N ALA A 197 5.15 -25.36 -5.96
CA ALA A 197 5.57 -25.74 -4.61
C ALA A 197 5.06 -24.78 -3.51
N PRO A 198 5.15 -23.44 -3.65
CA PRO A 198 4.60 -22.53 -2.62
C PRO A 198 3.08 -22.66 -2.48
N MET A 199 2.34 -22.72 -3.59
CA MET A 199 0.88 -22.84 -3.59
C MET A 199 0.43 -24.15 -2.95
N VAL A 200 1.00 -25.28 -3.37
CA VAL A 200 0.66 -26.61 -2.86
C VAL A 200 1.05 -26.73 -1.38
N THR A 201 2.18 -26.15 -0.97
CA THR A 201 2.61 -26.11 0.45
C THR A 201 1.56 -25.41 1.32
N LEU A 202 1.04 -24.27 0.87
CA LEU A 202 0.00 -23.53 1.60
C LEU A 202 -1.33 -24.30 1.65
N VAL A 203 -1.73 -24.97 0.57
CA VAL A 203 -2.95 -25.79 0.57
C VAL A 203 -2.82 -26.97 1.53
N ILE A 204 -1.68 -27.68 1.52
CA ILE A 204 -1.41 -28.78 2.47
C ILE A 204 -1.40 -28.25 3.91
N LEU A 205 -0.76 -27.11 4.16
CA LEU A 205 -0.72 -26.46 5.47
C LEU A 205 -2.12 -26.16 5.99
N ASN A 206 -2.97 -25.56 5.14
CA ASN A 206 -4.35 -25.25 5.49
C ASN A 206 -5.18 -26.53 5.71
N MET A 207 -4.99 -27.57 4.90
CA MET A 207 -5.66 -28.87 5.10
C MET A 207 -5.28 -29.48 6.45
N ALA A 208 -3.97 -29.61 6.73
CA ALA A 208 -3.47 -30.18 7.98
C ALA A 208 -3.94 -29.37 9.20
N SER A 209 -3.89 -28.03 9.11
CA SER A 209 -4.33 -27.14 10.18
C SER A 209 -5.84 -27.22 10.42
N PHE A 210 -6.64 -27.32 9.36
CA PHE A 210 -8.10 -27.46 9.47
C PHE A 210 -8.48 -28.78 10.14
N PHE A 211 -8.01 -29.91 9.61
CA PHE A 211 -8.35 -31.22 10.18
C PHE A 211 -7.79 -31.39 11.59
N GLY A 212 -6.55 -30.94 11.84
CA GLY A 212 -5.96 -30.93 13.18
C GLY A 212 -6.74 -30.04 14.17
N GLY A 213 -7.14 -28.85 13.73
CA GLY A 213 -7.93 -27.91 14.53
C GLY A 213 -9.33 -28.45 14.87
N VAL A 214 -10.04 -29.00 13.87
CA VAL A 214 -11.35 -29.63 14.07
C VAL A 214 -11.25 -30.83 15.01
N ALA A 215 -10.28 -31.73 14.80
CA ALA A 215 -10.06 -32.88 15.67
C ALA A 215 -9.76 -32.46 17.13
N ARG A 216 -8.96 -31.39 17.30
CA ARG A 216 -8.70 -30.82 18.62
C ARG A 216 -9.97 -30.28 19.28
N VAL A 217 -10.81 -29.55 18.55
CA VAL A 217 -12.06 -28.99 19.11
C VAL A 217 -13.05 -30.10 19.46
N LEU A 218 -13.12 -31.17 18.67
CA LEU A 218 -13.97 -32.32 18.97
C LEU A 218 -13.51 -33.10 20.22
N THR A 219 -12.20 -33.11 20.51
CA THR A 219 -11.63 -33.86 21.64
C THR A 219 -11.49 -33.03 22.92
N LEU A 220 -11.15 -31.74 22.82
CA LEU A 220 -10.87 -30.85 23.96
C LEU A 220 -11.94 -29.77 24.18
N GLY A 221 -12.94 -29.67 23.29
CA GLY A 221 -13.93 -28.61 23.31
C GLY A 221 -13.41 -27.25 22.83
N GLY A 222 -14.13 -26.17 23.12
CA GLY A 222 -13.75 -24.79 22.75
C GLY A 222 -14.33 -24.26 21.44
N PHE A 223 -15.44 -24.86 20.97
CA PHE A 223 -16.12 -24.46 19.74
C PHE A 223 -16.48 -22.97 19.71
N ASP A 224 -17.02 -22.44 20.80
CA ASP A 224 -17.46 -21.03 20.89
C ASP A 224 -16.32 -20.04 20.65
N LYS A 225 -15.08 -20.42 20.99
CA LYS A 225 -13.89 -19.57 20.81
C LYS A 225 -13.28 -19.69 19.42
N LEU A 226 -13.42 -20.85 18.77
CA LEU A 226 -12.72 -21.19 17.53
C LEU A 226 -13.66 -21.25 16.31
N PHE A 227 -14.96 -21.01 16.48
CA PHE A 227 -15.95 -21.09 15.42
C PHE A 227 -15.59 -20.27 14.17
N MET A 228 -15.25 -18.98 14.33
CA MET A 228 -14.88 -18.12 13.20
C MET A 228 -13.60 -18.59 12.50
N GLN A 229 -12.65 -19.14 13.26
CA GLN A 229 -11.41 -19.67 12.70
C GLN A 229 -11.66 -20.95 11.89
N ILE A 230 -12.54 -21.83 12.37
CA ILE A 230 -12.98 -23.04 11.65
C ILE A 230 -13.73 -22.65 10.37
N ALA A 231 -14.66 -21.68 10.45
CA ALA A 231 -15.41 -21.22 9.29
C ALA A 231 -14.50 -20.61 8.21
N LEU A 232 -13.55 -19.75 8.61
CA LEU A 232 -12.60 -19.13 7.71
C LEU A 232 -11.67 -20.17 7.05
N SER A 233 -11.15 -21.12 7.83
CA SER A 233 -10.27 -22.17 7.31
C SER A 233 -11.01 -23.14 6.37
N LEU A 234 -12.27 -23.47 6.66
CA LEU A 234 -13.13 -24.23 5.73
C LEU A 234 -13.33 -23.46 4.41
N PHE A 235 -13.64 -22.16 4.48
CA PHE A 235 -13.79 -21.33 3.29
C PHE A 235 -12.51 -21.34 2.43
N VAL A 236 -11.34 -21.18 3.05
CA VAL A 236 -10.04 -21.25 2.35
C VAL A 236 -9.86 -22.61 1.65
N LEU A 237 -10.27 -23.72 2.28
CA LEU A 237 -10.20 -25.05 1.66
C LEU A 237 -11.16 -25.20 0.48
N VAL A 238 -12.38 -24.68 0.60
CA VAL A 238 -13.35 -24.67 -0.51
C VAL A 238 -12.80 -23.89 -1.70
N MET A 239 -12.21 -22.71 -1.47
CA MET A 239 -11.57 -21.93 -2.52
C MET A 239 -10.33 -22.62 -3.12
N SER A 240 -9.69 -23.50 -2.35
CA SER A 240 -8.54 -24.29 -2.79
C SER A 240 -8.91 -25.62 -3.46
N TYR A 241 -10.20 -25.92 -3.65
CA TYR A 241 -10.68 -27.19 -4.19
C TYR A 241 -9.98 -27.60 -5.51
N PRO A 242 -9.79 -26.74 -6.53
CA PRO A 242 -9.13 -27.14 -7.77
C PRO A 242 -7.71 -27.67 -7.57
N VAL A 243 -6.98 -27.13 -6.58
CA VAL A 243 -5.64 -27.59 -6.23
C VAL A 243 -5.70 -28.94 -5.51
N ILE A 244 -6.65 -29.11 -4.58
CA ILE A 244 -6.86 -30.37 -3.85
C ILE A 244 -7.25 -31.50 -4.82
N GLU A 245 -8.18 -31.22 -5.72
CA GLU A 245 -8.60 -32.13 -6.79
C GLU A 245 -7.42 -32.54 -7.66
N ALA A 246 -6.60 -31.59 -8.09
CA ALA A 246 -5.40 -31.86 -8.89
C ALA A 246 -4.29 -32.61 -8.16
N MET A 247 -4.21 -32.50 -6.83
CA MET A 247 -3.25 -33.26 -6.02
C MET A 247 -3.71 -34.71 -5.80
N VAL A 248 -4.96 -34.89 -5.38
CA VAL A 248 -5.45 -36.14 -4.78
C VAL A 248 -6.31 -36.96 -5.75
N LEU A 249 -7.27 -36.32 -6.42
CA LEU A 249 -8.33 -37.00 -7.16
C LEU A 249 -7.95 -37.27 -8.62
N ARG A 250 -7.21 -36.36 -9.24
CA ARG A 250 -6.87 -36.44 -10.67
C ARG A 250 -5.81 -37.51 -10.99
N THR A 251 -6.04 -38.22 -12.09
CA THR A 251 -5.13 -39.25 -12.63
C THR A 251 -4.58 -38.91 -14.02
N ASP A 252 -5.07 -37.85 -14.65
CA ASP A 252 -4.62 -37.38 -15.96
C ASP A 252 -3.28 -36.64 -15.89
N LYS A 253 -2.68 -36.35 -17.05
CA LYS A 253 -1.37 -35.68 -17.14
C LYS A 253 -1.37 -34.25 -16.59
N GLY A 254 -2.51 -33.56 -16.57
CA GLY A 254 -2.66 -32.20 -16.05
C GLY A 254 -2.73 -32.10 -14.52
N ARG A 255 -2.57 -33.22 -13.81
CA ARG A 255 -2.51 -33.27 -12.34
C ARG A 255 -1.25 -32.62 -11.78
N ILE A 256 -1.26 -32.29 -10.49
CA ILE A 256 -0.04 -31.89 -9.78
C ILE A 256 0.89 -33.10 -9.64
N PRO A 257 2.19 -32.99 -9.99
CA PRO A 257 3.15 -34.07 -9.85
C PRO A 257 3.27 -34.54 -8.39
N ARG A 258 3.33 -35.86 -8.19
CA ARG A 258 3.44 -36.44 -6.84
C ARG A 258 4.71 -36.00 -6.12
N SER A 259 5.82 -35.82 -6.85
CA SER A 259 7.07 -35.29 -6.30
C SER A 259 6.89 -33.91 -5.66
N VAL A 260 6.15 -33.01 -6.31
CA VAL A 260 5.84 -31.67 -5.79
C VAL A 260 4.94 -31.76 -4.56
N THR A 261 3.97 -32.67 -4.56
CA THR A 261 3.09 -32.91 -3.40
C THR A 261 3.89 -33.38 -2.18
N ILE A 262 4.81 -34.33 -2.37
CA ILE A 262 5.68 -34.85 -1.30
C ILE A 262 6.61 -33.76 -0.77
N LEU A 263 7.27 -33.01 -1.65
CA LEU A 263 8.12 -31.88 -1.27
C LEU A 263 7.34 -30.83 -0.48
N SER A 264 6.15 -30.48 -0.96
CA SER A 264 5.27 -29.49 -0.32
C SER A 264 4.74 -29.95 1.03
N ALA A 265 4.49 -31.25 1.20
CA ALA A 265 4.12 -31.83 2.49
C ALA A 265 5.27 -31.71 3.50
N PHE A 266 6.52 -31.96 3.07
CA PHE A 266 7.70 -31.75 3.90
C PHE A 266 7.86 -30.26 4.29
N LEU A 267 7.76 -29.34 3.34
CA LEU A 267 7.83 -27.90 3.60
C LEU A 267 6.72 -27.43 4.54
N SER A 268 5.50 -27.93 4.35
CA SER A 268 4.35 -27.62 5.21
C SER A 268 4.57 -28.10 6.65
N LEU A 269 5.15 -29.30 6.83
CA LEU A 269 5.52 -29.82 8.15
C LEU A 269 6.57 -28.94 8.83
N VAL A 270 7.61 -28.52 8.10
CA VAL A 270 8.64 -27.61 8.63
C VAL A 270 8.01 -26.29 9.08
N LEU A 271 7.10 -25.72 8.29
CA LEU A 271 6.38 -24.49 8.64
C LEU A 271 5.53 -24.66 9.90
N LEU A 272 4.82 -25.79 10.05
CA LEU A 272 4.04 -26.08 11.26
C LEU A 272 4.92 -26.17 12.51
N LEU A 273 6.05 -26.88 12.42
CA LEU A 273 6.97 -27.05 13.54
C LEU A 273 7.61 -25.72 13.95
N LEU A 274 8.11 -24.93 12.98
CA LEU A 274 8.66 -23.60 13.24
C LEU A 274 7.60 -22.66 13.82
N GLY A 275 6.40 -22.65 13.25
CA GLY A 275 5.28 -21.82 13.74
C GLY A 275 4.88 -22.18 15.17
N SER A 276 4.82 -23.47 15.50
CA SER A 276 4.51 -23.93 16.86
C SER A 276 5.57 -23.52 17.89
N SER A 277 6.85 -23.47 17.49
CA SER A 277 7.96 -23.07 18.37
C SER A 277 7.99 -21.58 18.67
N PHE A 278 7.35 -20.76 17.84
CA PHE A 278 7.26 -19.30 18.02
C PHE A 278 5.99 -18.87 18.78
N LEU A 279 4.94 -19.69 18.75
CA LEU A 279 3.64 -19.42 19.38
C LEU A 279 3.49 -20.01 20.79
N MET A 280 4.39 -20.91 21.20
CA MET A 280 4.55 -21.41 22.57
C MET A 280 5.54 -20.55 23.36
#